data_AF-A0AAV4HT40-F1
#
_entry.id   AF-A0AAV4HT40-F1
#
_cell.length_a   1.000
_cell.length_b   1.000
_cell.length_c   1.000
_cell.angle_alpha   90.00
_cell.angle_beta   90.00
_cell.angle_gamma   90.00
#
_symmetry.space_group_name_H-M   'P 1'
#
loop_
_entity.id
_entity.type
_entity.pdbx_description
1 polymer ?
#
loop_
_entity_poly.entity_id
_entity_poly.type
_entity_poly.pdbx_seq_one_letter_code
_entity_poly.pdbx_strand_id
1 'polypeptide(L)'
;MYAKGKGSTVPSDAQAREKLALYVYEYLLHVGAQKSAQTFLSEIRWEKNITLGEPPGFLHSWWCVFWDLYCAAPERRETCDHSSEAKAFHDYVS
;
A
#
# COMPACT_ATOMS: atom_id res chain seq x y z
N MET A 1 -4.66 21.33 -26.71
CA MET A 1 -3.31 21.69 -26.20
C MET A 1 -3.14 20.98 -24.86
N TYR A 2 -2.36 19.90 -24.80
CA TYR A 2 -2.07 19.25 -23.52
C TYR A 2 -1.08 20.13 -22.77
N ALA A 3 -1.52 20.72 -21.66
CA ALA A 3 -0.63 21.39 -20.73
C ALA A 3 0.42 20.38 -20.28
N LYS A 4 1.67 20.65 -20.64
CA LYS A 4 2.85 19.87 -20.27
C LYS A 4 2.94 19.93 -18.74
N GLY A 5 2.38 18.91 -18.08
CA GLY A 5 2.28 18.82 -16.63
C GLY A 5 3.65 18.90 -16.00
N LYS A 6 3.73 19.63 -14.88
CA LYS A 6 4.89 19.76 -13.99
C LYS A 6 5.63 18.42 -13.89
N GLY A 7 6.95 18.46 -14.08
CA GLY A 7 7.81 17.28 -14.13
C GLY A 7 7.49 16.30 -13.01
N SER A 8 7.26 15.04 -13.40
CA SER A 8 7.14 13.91 -12.49
C SER A 8 8.47 13.73 -11.76
N THR A 9 8.69 14.47 -10.69
CA THR A 9 9.82 14.26 -9.79
C THR A 9 9.58 12.95 -9.06
N VAL A 10 10.44 11.97 -9.31
CA VAL A 10 10.45 10.69 -8.58
C VAL A 10 10.55 11.00 -7.08
N PRO A 11 9.67 10.43 -6.23
CA PRO A 11 9.73 10.66 -4.79
C PRO A 11 11.08 10.18 -4.25
N SER A 12 11.68 10.95 -3.35
CA SER A 12 12.92 10.53 -2.68
C SER A 12 12.64 9.40 -1.70
N ASP A 13 13.69 8.63 -1.36
CA ASP A 13 13.62 7.58 -0.34
C ASP A 13 13.07 8.09 1.00
N ALA A 14 13.42 9.34 1.37
CA ALA A 14 12.90 9.96 2.58
C ALA A 14 11.39 10.17 2.53
N GLN A 15 10.88 10.66 1.40
CA GLN A 15 9.43 10.83 1.18
C GLN A 15 8.70 9.49 1.16
N ALA A 16 9.30 8.47 0.55
CA ALA A 16 8.74 7.12 0.52
C ALA A 16 8.65 6.51 1.93
N ARG A 17 9.72 6.62 2.73
CA ARG A 17 9.75 6.14 4.13
C ARG A 17 8.71 6.84 5.00
N GLU A 18 8.57 8.14 4.84
CA GLU A 18 7.57 8.93 5.56
C GLU A 18 6.14 8.49 5.22
N LYS A 19 5.83 8.32 3.93
CA LYS A 19 4.52 7.85 3.49
C LYS A 19 4.23 6.43 3.95
N LEU A 20 5.22 5.55 3.89
CA LEU A 20 5.08 4.19 4.40
C LEU A 20 4.78 4.18 5.90
N ALA A 21 5.51 4.96 6.70
CA ALA A 21 5.24 5.07 8.14
C ALA A 21 3.81 5.54 8.43
N LEU A 22 3.33 6.56 7.71
CA LEU A 22 1.94 7.03 7.84
C LEU A 22 0.93 5.91 7.54
N TYR A 23 1.12 5.15 6.46
CA TYR A 23 0.18 4.08 6.10
C TYR A 23 0.29 2.85 7.00
N VAL A 24 1.46 2.58 7.58
CA VAL A 24 1.62 1.55 8.63
C VAL A 24 0.87 1.96 9.89
N TYR A 25 0.95 3.24 10.30
CA TYR A 25 0.17 3.75 11.43
C TYR A 25 -1.34 3.63 11.19
N GLU A 26 -1.81 4.04 10.01
CA GLU A 26 -3.22 3.88 9.59
C GLU A 26 -3.65 2.42 9.64
N TYR A 27 -2.84 1.51 9.08
CA TYR A 27 -3.10 0.08 9.13
C TYR A 27 -3.25 -0.44 10.55
N LEU A 28 -2.31 -0.10 11.46
CA LEU A 28 -2.35 -0.53 12.85
C LEU A 28 -3.63 -0.05 13.56
N LEU A 29 -4.12 1.15 13.26
CA LEU A 29 -5.40 1.63 13.78
C LEU A 29 -6.57 0.83 13.23
N HIS A 30 -6.65 0.64 11.91
CA HIS A 30 -7.77 -0.04 11.28
C HIS A 30 -7.88 -1.53 11.64
N VAL A 31 -6.76 -2.20 11.95
CA VAL A 31 -6.78 -3.59 12.46
C VAL A 31 -7.00 -3.70 13.97
N GLY A 32 -7.22 -2.59 14.68
CA GLY A 32 -7.48 -2.60 16.12
C GLY A 32 -6.24 -2.81 17.00
N ALA A 33 -5.06 -2.42 16.52
CA ALA A 33 -3.80 -2.46 17.27
C ALA A 33 -3.42 -1.06 17.82
N GLN A 34 -4.34 -0.40 18.53
CA GLN A 34 -4.19 1.00 18.96
C GLN A 34 -2.92 1.25 19.79
N LYS A 35 -2.57 0.34 20.71
CA LYS A 35 -1.35 0.48 21.54
C LYS A 35 -0.10 0.46 20.67
N SER A 36 -0.01 -0.49 19.74
CA SER A 36 1.10 -0.59 18.80
C SER A 36 1.18 0.65 17.90
N ALA A 37 0.05 1.18 17.44
CA ALA A 37 0.02 2.40 16.64
C ALA A 37 0.62 3.61 17.40
N GLN A 38 0.27 3.78 18.68
CA GLN A 38 0.81 4.86 19.52
C GLN A 38 2.31 4.68 19.84
N THR A 39 2.72 3.46 20.19
CA THR A 39 4.13 3.13 20.42
C THR A 39 4.96 3.39 19.16
N PHE A 40 4.47 2.97 17.99
CA PHE A 40 5.15 3.17 16.72
C PHE A 40 5.44 4.64 16.42
N LEU A 41 4.46 5.54 16.57
CA LEU A 41 4.68 6.99 16.36
C LEU A 41 5.71 7.57 17.33
N SER A 42 5.69 7.09 18.58
CA SER A 42 6.62 7.55 19.62
C SER A 42 8.05 7.13 19.31
N GLU A 43 8.25 5.87 18.89
CA GLU A 43 9.57 5.31 18.58
C GLU A 43 10.23 6.00 17.39
N ILE A 44 9.45 6.32 16.34
CA ILE A 44 9.97 7.03 15.16
C ILE A 44 10.01 8.54 15.33
N ARG A 45 9.59 9.07 16.49
CA ARG A 45 9.49 10.50 16.80
C ARG A 45 8.69 11.26 15.74
N TRP A 46 7.47 10.78 15.46
CA TRP A 46 6.61 11.38 14.44
C TRP A 46 6.04 12.73 14.93
N GLU A 47 6.33 13.80 14.21
CA GLU A 47 5.92 15.17 14.57
C GLU A 47 4.93 15.80 13.57
N LYS A 48 4.52 15.07 12.54
CA LYS A 48 3.68 15.59 11.45
C LYS A 48 2.20 15.34 11.70
N ASN A 49 1.34 16.21 11.17
CA ASN A 49 -0.11 15.99 11.21
C ASN A 49 -0.49 14.68 10.50
N ILE A 50 -1.44 13.97 11.11
CA ILE A 50 -1.95 12.70 10.60
C ILE A 50 -3.34 12.93 10.04
N THR A 51 -3.58 12.45 8.83
CA THR A 51 -4.90 12.38 8.20
C THR A 51 -5.13 10.92 7.83
N LEU A 52 -6.21 10.34 8.36
CA LEU A 52 -6.58 8.95 8.14
C LEU A 52 -7.62 8.87 7.02
N GLY A 53 -7.51 7.87 6.16
CA GLY A 53 -8.55 7.50 5.21
C GLY A 53 -9.60 6.58 5.84
N GLU A 54 -10.58 6.17 5.03
CA GLU A 54 -11.58 5.19 5.44
C GLU A 54 -10.96 3.78 5.58
N PRO A 55 -11.47 2.95 6.51
CA PRO A 55 -11.09 1.54 6.59
C PRO A 55 -11.32 0.79 5.25
N PRO A 56 -10.46 -0.18 4.88
CA PRO A 56 -9.35 -0.72 5.68
C PRO A 56 -8.04 0.09 5.58
N GLY A 57 -8.04 1.24 4.91
CA GLY A 57 -6.87 2.09 4.69
C GLY A 57 -6.10 1.77 3.41
N PHE A 58 -5.15 2.64 3.08
CA PHE A 58 -4.38 2.59 1.83
C PHE A 58 -3.50 1.35 1.77
N LEU A 59 -2.69 1.10 2.82
CA LEU A 59 -1.73 0.00 2.81
C LEU A 59 -2.42 -1.36 2.67
N HIS A 60 -3.49 -1.59 3.42
CA HIS A 60 -4.24 -2.84 3.36
C HIS A 60 -4.83 -3.06 1.96
N SER A 61 -5.53 -2.05 1.42
CA SER A 61 -6.21 -2.17 0.12
C SER A 61 -5.23 -2.50 -1.01
N TRP A 62 -4.10 -1.79 -1.08
CA TRP A 62 -3.09 -2.02 -2.12
C TRP A 62 -2.27 -3.28 -1.89
N TRP A 63 -2.02 -3.67 -0.63
CA TRP A 63 -1.36 -4.93 -0.33
C TRP A 63 -2.21 -6.13 -0.73
N CYS A 64 -3.53 -6.09 -0.51
CA CYS A 64 -4.45 -7.14 -0.97
C CYS A 64 -4.40 -7.30 -2.50
N VAL A 65 -4.48 -6.21 -3.26
CA VAL A 65 -4.38 -6.24 -4.72
C VAL A 65 -3.01 -6.77 -5.17
N PHE A 66 -1.93 -6.30 -4.55
CA PHE A 66 -0.58 -6.78 -4.84
C PHE A 66 -0.44 -8.28 -4.61
N TRP A 67 -0.91 -8.77 -3.46
CA TRP A 67 -0.82 -10.17 -3.10
C TRP A 67 -1.62 -11.06 -4.05
N ASP A 68 -2.82 -10.62 -4.41
CA ASP A 68 -3.69 -11.34 -5.35
C ASP A 68 -3.03 -11.46 -6.74
N LEU A 69 -2.46 -10.36 -7.26
CA LEU A 69 -1.66 -10.38 -8.49
C LEU A 69 -0.40 -11.23 -8.37
N TYR A 70 0.27 -11.23 -7.22
CA TYR A 70 1.45 -12.04 -6.97
C TYR A 70 1.13 -13.54 -7.00
N CYS A 71 -0.01 -13.94 -6.41
CA CYS A 71 -0.52 -15.31 -6.42
C CYS A 71 -0.99 -15.74 -7.81
N ALA A 72 -1.61 -14.83 -8.58
CA ALA A 72 -2.06 -15.10 -9.95
C ALA A 72 -0.94 -15.20 -11.00
N ALA A 73 0.31 -14.86 -10.62
CA ALA A 73 1.45 -14.96 -11.53
C ALA A 73 1.61 -16.38 -12.09
N PRO A 74 2.01 -16.56 -13.37
CA PRO A 74 2.06 -17.86 -14.04
C PRO A 74 2.83 -18.94 -13.27
N GLU A 75 3.90 -18.57 -12.54
CA GLU A 75 4.73 -19.52 -11.79
C GLU A 75 4.12 -19.97 -10.46
N ARG A 76 3.05 -19.31 -9.99
CA ARG A 76 2.46 -19.50 -8.66
C ARG A 76 0.97 -19.85 -8.67
N ARG A 77 0.26 -19.54 -9.76
CA ARG A 77 -1.21 -19.64 -9.82
C ARG A 77 -1.80 -21.04 -9.64
N GLU A 78 -1.00 -22.10 -9.73
CA GLU A 78 -1.48 -23.47 -9.47
C GLU A 78 -1.47 -23.85 -7.98
N THR A 79 -0.68 -23.15 -7.16
CA THR A 79 -0.47 -23.49 -5.74
C THR A 79 -1.01 -22.44 -4.76
N CYS A 80 -1.36 -21.26 -5.27
CA CYS A 80 -1.88 -20.16 -4.47
C CYS A 80 -3.30 -19.78 -4.90
N ASP A 81 -4.19 -19.58 -3.93
CA ASP A 81 -5.51 -19.00 -4.17
C ASP A 81 -5.37 -17.55 -4.69
N HIS A 82 -6.17 -17.21 -5.70
CA HIS A 82 -6.16 -15.91 -6.36
C HIS A 82 -7.51 -15.64 -7.05
N SER A 83 -7.81 -14.36 -7.31
CA SER A 83 -9.04 -13.95 -7.99
C SER A 83 -8.98 -14.20 -9.49
N SER A 84 -10.17 -14.33 -10.10
CA SER A 84 -10.33 -14.39 -11.56
C SER A 84 -9.81 -13.13 -12.25
N GLU A 85 -9.97 -11.98 -11.62
CA GLU A 85 -9.58 -10.66 -12.11
C GLU A 85 -8.04 -10.55 -12.16
N ALA A 86 -7.35 -11.00 -11.11
CA ALA A 86 -5.90 -11.03 -11.07
C ALA A 86 -5.32 -12.00 -12.10
N LYS A 87 -5.95 -13.17 -12.29
CA LYS A 87 -5.56 -14.10 -13.35
C LYS A 87 -5.72 -13.46 -14.74
N ALA A 88 -6.86 -12.84 -15.00
CA ALA A 88 -7.15 -12.20 -16.27
C ALA A 88 -6.15 -11.07 -16.56
N PHE A 89 -5.76 -10.29 -15.56
CA PHE A 89 -4.73 -9.26 -15.72
C PHE A 89 -3.42 -9.82 -16.29
N HIS A 90 -2.91 -10.93 -15.73
CA HIS A 90 -1.69 -11.56 -16.25
C HIS A 90 -1.90 -12.13 -17.65
N ASP A 91 -3.02 -12.80 -17.92
CA ASP A 91 -3.32 -13.38 -19.23
C ASP A 91 -3.44 -12.32 -20.35
N TYR A 92 -3.85 -11.08 -20.03
CA TYR A 92 -3.93 -9.97 -20.99
C TYR A 92 -2.60 -9.25 -21.25
N VAL A 93 -1.69 -9.27 -20.26
CA VAL A 93 -0.41 -8.55 -20.32
C VAL A 93 0.70 -9.42 -20.95
N SER A 94 0.54 -10.74 -20.93
CA SER A 94 1.39 -11.73 -21.62
C SER A 94 1.13 -11.79 -23.12
#